data_AF-A0A2G6T4P0-F1
#
_entry.id   AF-A0A2G6T4P0-F1
#
_cell.length_a   1.000
_cell.length_b   1.000
_cell.length_c   1.000
_cell.angle_alpha   90.00
_cell.angle_beta   90.00
_cell.angle_gamma   90.00
#
_symmetry.space_group_name_H-M   'P 1'
#
loop_
_entity.id
_entity.type
_entity.pdbx_description
1 polymer ?
#
loop_
_entity_poly.entity_id
_entity_poly.type
_entity_poly.pdbx_seq_one_letter_code
_entity_poly.pdbx_strand_id
1 'polypeptide(L)'
;MVYPVTDAELVLVKNKNVLLLAKVTTTNAAEAKPTGSLRVENSSGQLLQTIAMTAPTGAIPTTSPASPSLATAYSATIPAALINSGIVLKVSLANGQTPTTVTPRVGAENAITLMAVPVKIESTTVDMPTGMAAYFQPKVPVGKVTEQIHATFTSTAVPTFPANESEWSTAMGKVLGEMAALRTSESGSSRTYYYGFLPKITYGQVGLGYVPGNAAVGVGKFANNNMGVALDTMVHELGHNLSLSHAPCGVTNGDPQYPYAGGTLGGSGRYIWGYNLSTATFIDATDTSKHDAMSYCGGSSFSDYSYRKMQKHLTPADALYVTETKAAELPQELLLISGQLDASGVKVNPLKAFQGLLQAPAPGPYTLRITTTTGTVQYPFATDTLDHRSDLALFSFSVPNPGQVLSVAILRGDQVLYSSQAVAKNGIYTKASAPQMSAVEQGGVLTVQWDAQTYPYLMVTHVGDKRSTLIVDAKGGKLQLPIQGVPAGGRYELSFSDGLNAVRIEQKR
;
A
#
# COMPACT_ATOMS: atom_id res chain seq x y z
N MET A 1 -19.09 -18.72 -19.42
CA MET A 1 -18.03 -18.82 -20.47
C MET A 1 -16.80 -19.47 -19.86
N VAL A 2 -15.98 -20.15 -20.66
CA VAL A 2 -14.68 -20.72 -20.26
C VAL A 2 -13.63 -20.10 -21.17
N TYR A 3 -12.57 -19.55 -20.59
CA TYR A 3 -11.49 -18.91 -21.34
C TYR A 3 -10.29 -19.85 -21.44
N PRO A 4 -9.52 -19.78 -22.54
CA PRO A 4 -8.36 -20.62 -22.70
C PRO A 4 -7.25 -20.22 -21.72
N VAL A 5 -6.38 -21.17 -21.36
CA VAL A 5 -5.20 -20.90 -20.52
C VAL A 5 -4.17 -19.97 -21.18
N THR A 6 -4.37 -19.67 -22.47
CA THR A 6 -3.61 -18.70 -23.26
C THR A 6 -4.18 -17.27 -23.18
N ASP A 7 -5.30 -17.05 -22.48
CA ASP A 7 -5.85 -15.71 -22.25
C ASP A 7 -4.83 -14.85 -21.49
N ALA A 8 -4.38 -13.76 -22.12
CA ALA A 8 -3.33 -12.89 -21.60
C ALA A 8 -3.73 -12.11 -20.33
N GLU A 9 -5.03 -12.01 -20.05
CA GLU A 9 -5.56 -11.36 -18.87
C GLU A 9 -5.80 -12.36 -17.72
N LEU A 10 -5.64 -13.67 -17.94
CA LEU A 10 -5.75 -14.72 -16.91
C LEU A 10 -4.38 -15.30 -16.55
N VAL A 11 -3.80 -14.79 -15.47
CA VAL A 11 -2.43 -15.13 -15.05
C VAL A 11 -2.43 -15.51 -13.58
N LEU A 12 -1.99 -16.73 -13.27
CA LEU A 12 -1.84 -17.17 -11.88
C LEU A 12 -0.72 -16.39 -11.19
N VAL A 13 -0.88 -16.19 -9.88
CA VAL A 13 0.16 -15.57 -9.04
C VAL A 13 0.99 -16.70 -8.44
N LYS A 14 2.32 -16.67 -8.63
CA LYS A 14 3.24 -17.61 -7.98
C LYS A 14 3.05 -17.56 -6.46
N ASN A 15 3.13 -18.72 -5.81
CA ASN A 15 2.94 -18.85 -4.36
C ASN A 15 1.57 -18.37 -3.84
N LYS A 16 0.52 -18.50 -4.65
CA LYS A 16 -0.88 -18.28 -4.23
C LYS A 16 -1.68 -19.56 -4.42
N ASN A 17 -2.52 -19.93 -3.45
CA ASN A 17 -3.40 -21.10 -3.57
C ASN A 17 -4.33 -20.93 -4.78
N VAL A 18 -4.59 -22.03 -5.50
CA VAL A 18 -5.46 -22.04 -6.68
C VAL A 18 -6.52 -23.13 -6.53
N LEU A 19 -7.79 -22.77 -6.74
CA LEU A 19 -8.85 -23.75 -6.94
C LEU A 19 -8.87 -24.18 -8.40
N LEU A 20 -8.67 -25.47 -8.65
CA LEU A 20 -8.96 -26.09 -9.93
C LEU A 20 -10.37 -26.66 -9.92
N LEU A 21 -11.15 -26.35 -10.95
CA LEU A 21 -12.45 -26.97 -11.23
C LEU A 21 -12.37 -27.76 -12.54
N ALA A 22 -12.73 -29.03 -12.50
CA ALA A 22 -12.96 -29.84 -13.70
C ALA A 22 -14.47 -29.99 -13.93
N LYS A 23 -14.97 -29.33 -14.98
CA LYS A 23 -16.37 -29.44 -15.42
C LYS A 23 -16.51 -30.71 -16.26
N VAL A 24 -17.20 -31.70 -15.69
CA VAL A 24 -17.43 -33.01 -16.32
C VAL A 24 -18.90 -33.09 -16.71
N THR A 25 -19.18 -33.65 -17.88
CA THR A 25 -20.54 -33.94 -18.33
C THR A 25 -20.73 -35.42 -18.56
N THR A 26 -21.94 -35.93 -18.33
CA THR A 26 -22.29 -37.33 -18.60
C THR A 26 -23.59 -37.43 -19.38
N THR A 27 -23.70 -38.42 -20.27
CA THR A 27 -24.97 -38.82 -20.87
C THR A 27 -25.69 -39.90 -20.05
N ASN A 28 -24.99 -40.51 -19.08
CA ASN A 28 -25.51 -41.54 -18.19
C ASN A 28 -25.60 -41.02 -16.74
N ALA A 29 -26.75 -40.44 -16.40
CA ALA A 29 -26.97 -39.88 -15.06
C ALA A 29 -27.05 -40.94 -13.95
N ALA A 30 -27.17 -42.22 -14.29
CA ALA A 30 -27.17 -43.34 -13.34
C ALA A 30 -25.76 -43.86 -13.03
N GLU A 31 -24.74 -43.43 -13.77
CA GLU A 31 -23.36 -43.83 -13.52
C GLU A 31 -22.86 -43.28 -12.18
N ALA A 32 -22.17 -44.11 -11.40
CA ALA A 32 -21.50 -43.66 -10.20
C ALA A 32 -20.43 -42.63 -10.55
N LYS A 33 -20.28 -41.59 -9.71
CA LYS A 33 -19.26 -40.55 -9.91
C LYS A 33 -17.87 -41.19 -9.85
N PRO A 34 -17.06 -41.17 -10.93
CA PRO A 34 -15.72 -41.73 -10.89
C PRO A 34 -14.85 -40.96 -9.90
N THR A 35 -13.85 -41.61 -9.31
CA THR A 35 -12.84 -40.93 -8.51
C THR A 35 -11.98 -40.04 -9.41
N GLY A 36 -11.62 -38.85 -8.92
CA GLY A 36 -10.79 -37.89 -9.64
C GLY A 36 -9.43 -37.69 -8.99
N SER A 37 -8.40 -37.51 -9.80
CA SER A 37 -7.04 -37.17 -9.35
C SER A 37 -6.45 -36.04 -10.19
N LEU A 38 -5.72 -35.15 -9.54
CA LEU A 38 -4.97 -34.06 -10.14
C LEU A 38 -3.48 -34.31 -9.91
N ARG A 39 -2.71 -34.54 -10.99
CA ARG A 39 -1.25 -34.55 -10.94
C ARG A 39 -0.74 -33.14 -11.22
N VAL A 40 0.14 -32.67 -10.35
CA VAL A 40 0.85 -31.40 -10.49
C VAL A 40 2.30 -31.72 -10.83
N GLU A 41 2.75 -31.24 -11.99
CA GLU A 41 4.08 -31.48 -12.54
C GLU A 41 4.78 -30.14 -12.82
N ASN A 42 6.11 -30.17 -12.90
CA ASN A 42 6.90 -29.02 -13.37
C ASN A 42 7.08 -29.08 -14.92
N SER A 43 7.77 -28.09 -15.48
CA SER A 43 7.99 -27.99 -16.94
C SER A 43 8.85 -29.12 -17.51
N SER A 44 9.65 -29.82 -16.70
CA SER A 44 10.41 -31.00 -17.13
C SER A 44 9.60 -32.30 -17.06
N GLY A 45 8.31 -32.24 -16.69
CA GLY A 45 7.44 -33.41 -16.53
C GLY A 45 7.64 -34.18 -15.22
N GLN A 46 8.41 -33.65 -14.26
CA GLN A 46 8.57 -34.26 -12.94
C GLN A 46 7.29 -34.09 -12.13
N LEU A 47 6.79 -35.19 -11.56
CA LEU A 47 5.68 -35.16 -10.61
C LEU A 47 6.11 -34.46 -9.32
N LEU A 48 5.40 -33.38 -8.98
CA LEU A 48 5.55 -32.67 -7.71
C LEU A 48 4.59 -33.24 -6.66
N GLN A 49 3.31 -33.41 -7.03
CA GLN A 49 2.29 -33.95 -6.13
C GLN A 49 1.11 -34.54 -6.90
N THR A 50 0.46 -35.56 -6.32
CA THR A 50 -0.88 -36.01 -6.74
C THR A 50 -1.89 -35.59 -5.67
N ILE A 51 -2.98 -34.95 -6.09
CA ILE A 51 -4.04 -34.42 -5.22
C ILE A 51 -5.33 -35.18 -5.55
N ALA A 52 -5.97 -35.76 -4.54
CA ALA A 52 -7.31 -36.33 -4.70
C ALA A 52 -8.32 -35.21 -4.96
N MET A 53 -9.16 -35.36 -5.98
CA MET A 53 -10.20 -34.39 -6.29
C MET A 53 -11.48 -34.69 -5.51
N THR A 54 -12.13 -33.65 -5.01
CA THR A 54 -13.46 -33.73 -4.42
C THR A 54 -14.49 -33.85 -5.55
N ALA A 55 -15.37 -34.85 -5.47
CA ALA A 55 -16.48 -35.02 -6.40
C ALA A 55 -17.55 -33.92 -6.20
N PRO A 56 -18.31 -33.55 -7.25
CA PRO A 56 -19.41 -32.60 -7.12
C PRO A 56 -20.43 -33.06 -6.08
N THR A 57 -20.99 -32.13 -5.30
CA THR A 57 -22.01 -32.48 -4.29
C THR A 57 -23.34 -32.90 -4.95
N GLY A 58 -23.71 -32.28 -6.08
CA GLY A 58 -24.85 -32.64 -6.92
C GLY A 58 -24.53 -33.73 -7.95
N ALA A 59 -25.49 -34.06 -8.80
CA ALA A 59 -25.27 -35.00 -9.92
C ALA A 59 -24.31 -34.41 -10.98
N ILE A 60 -23.62 -35.27 -11.72
CA ILE A 60 -22.81 -34.82 -12.86
C ILE A 60 -23.78 -34.30 -13.94
N PRO A 61 -23.65 -33.05 -14.39
CA PRO A 61 -24.56 -32.47 -15.38
C PRO A 61 -24.50 -33.18 -16.74
N THR A 62 -25.57 -33.09 -17.52
CA THR A 62 -25.57 -33.51 -18.94
C THR A 62 -24.99 -32.46 -19.87
N THR A 63 -24.92 -31.21 -19.42
CA THR A 63 -24.34 -30.08 -20.16
C THR A 63 -23.44 -29.27 -19.24
N SER A 64 -22.37 -28.69 -19.78
CA SER A 64 -21.40 -27.94 -18.97
C SER A 64 -22.02 -26.62 -18.50
N PRO A 65 -22.21 -26.40 -17.19
CA PRO A 65 -22.82 -25.16 -16.70
C PRO A 65 -21.95 -23.95 -17.01
N ALA A 66 -22.58 -22.83 -17.35
CA ALA A 66 -21.88 -21.58 -17.62
C ALA A 66 -21.13 -21.07 -16.37
N SER A 67 -21.81 -21.05 -15.22
CA SER A 67 -21.28 -20.60 -13.92
C SER A 67 -20.45 -21.71 -13.23
N PRO A 68 -19.38 -21.37 -12.51
CA PRO A 68 -18.65 -22.32 -11.68
C PRO A 68 -19.48 -22.71 -10.45
N SER A 69 -19.39 -23.98 -10.04
CA SER A 69 -20.05 -24.48 -8.83
C SER A 69 -19.38 -25.77 -8.35
N LEU A 70 -19.23 -25.91 -7.03
CA LEU A 70 -18.80 -27.15 -6.38
C LEU A 70 -19.89 -28.22 -6.40
N ALA A 71 -21.13 -27.87 -6.73
CA ALA A 71 -22.23 -28.82 -6.88
C ALA A 71 -22.20 -29.55 -8.23
N THR A 72 -21.48 -29.03 -9.23
CA THR A 72 -21.50 -29.52 -10.61
C THR A 72 -20.12 -29.81 -11.19
N ALA A 73 -19.04 -29.50 -10.48
CA ALA A 73 -17.67 -29.74 -10.92
C ALA A 73 -16.87 -30.50 -9.87
N TYR A 74 -15.91 -31.30 -10.34
CA TYR A 74 -14.85 -31.80 -9.46
C TYR A 74 -13.92 -30.66 -9.08
N SER A 75 -13.43 -30.66 -7.84
CA SER A 75 -12.57 -29.59 -7.35
C SER A 75 -11.31 -30.11 -6.67
N ALA A 76 -10.22 -29.37 -6.80
CA ALA A 76 -9.02 -29.56 -6.00
C ALA A 76 -8.36 -28.22 -5.69
N THR A 77 -7.95 -28.01 -4.45
CA THR A 77 -7.11 -26.88 -4.07
C THR A 77 -5.65 -27.25 -4.27
N ILE A 78 -4.96 -26.53 -5.13
CA ILE A 78 -3.52 -26.65 -5.36
C ILE A 78 -2.82 -25.75 -4.33
N PRO A 79 -1.99 -26.30 -3.43
CA PRO A 79 -1.24 -25.50 -2.47
C PRO A 79 -0.32 -24.48 -3.14
N ALA A 80 -0.22 -23.30 -2.54
CA ALA A 80 0.59 -22.17 -3.00
C ALA A 80 2.01 -22.58 -3.43
N ALA A 81 2.69 -23.41 -2.62
CA ALA A 81 4.06 -23.85 -2.88
C ALA A 81 4.24 -24.61 -4.19
N LEU A 82 3.17 -25.18 -4.76
CA LEU A 82 3.22 -25.87 -6.06
C LEU A 82 3.02 -24.92 -7.24
N ILE A 83 2.43 -23.73 -7.02
CA ILE A 83 2.14 -22.76 -8.09
C ILE A 83 3.42 -22.01 -8.46
N ASN A 84 4.13 -22.55 -9.45
CA ASN A 84 5.39 -22.02 -9.98
C ASN A 84 5.32 -21.87 -11.51
N SER A 85 6.24 -21.07 -12.08
CA SER A 85 6.37 -20.95 -13.53
C SER A 85 6.61 -22.31 -14.19
N GLY A 86 5.90 -22.57 -15.29
CA GLY A 86 5.97 -23.85 -16.02
C GLY A 86 5.17 -25.00 -15.39
N ILE A 87 4.25 -24.73 -14.46
CA ILE A 87 3.38 -25.74 -13.87
C ILE A 87 2.54 -26.45 -14.96
N VAL A 88 2.43 -27.77 -14.83
CA VAL A 88 1.61 -28.64 -15.67
C VAL A 88 0.58 -29.34 -14.78
N LEU A 89 -0.70 -29.24 -15.13
CA LEU A 89 -1.81 -29.81 -14.37
C LEU A 89 -2.49 -30.89 -15.20
N LYS A 90 -2.51 -32.13 -14.71
CA LYS A 90 -3.16 -33.26 -15.39
C LYS A 90 -4.31 -33.80 -14.55
N VAL A 91 -5.53 -33.69 -15.07
CA VAL A 91 -6.76 -34.18 -14.45
C VAL A 91 -7.12 -35.53 -15.04
N SER A 92 -7.30 -36.53 -14.18
CA SER A 92 -7.70 -37.89 -14.55
C SER A 92 -8.93 -38.31 -13.75
N LEU A 93 -9.90 -38.95 -14.43
CA LEU A 93 -11.05 -39.60 -13.81
C LEU A 93 -10.93 -41.11 -14.00
N ALA A 94 -11.32 -41.89 -12.98
CA ALA A 94 -11.32 -43.35 -13.03
C ALA A 94 -12.52 -43.92 -13.83
N ASN A 95 -12.70 -43.43 -15.06
CA ASN A 95 -13.76 -43.84 -16.00
C ASN A 95 -13.21 -44.23 -17.39
N GLY A 96 -11.88 -44.40 -17.51
CA GLY A 96 -11.22 -44.79 -18.76
C GLY A 96 -11.02 -43.66 -19.77
N GLN A 97 -11.44 -42.43 -19.47
CA GLN A 97 -11.19 -41.28 -20.36
C GLN A 97 -9.75 -40.80 -20.31
N THR A 98 -9.28 -40.24 -21.42
CA THR A 98 -7.95 -39.63 -21.51
C THR A 98 -7.82 -38.45 -20.53
N PRO A 99 -6.72 -38.38 -19.75
CA PRO A 99 -6.47 -37.26 -18.87
C PRO A 99 -6.42 -35.92 -19.62
N THR A 100 -7.00 -34.87 -19.03
CA THR A 100 -6.90 -33.51 -19.55
C THR A 100 -5.67 -32.82 -18.97
N THR A 101 -4.82 -32.28 -19.83
CA THR A 101 -3.60 -31.54 -19.42
C THR A 101 -3.78 -30.05 -19.70
N VAL A 102 -3.43 -29.21 -18.73
CA VAL A 102 -3.39 -27.74 -18.89
C VAL A 102 -2.10 -27.16 -18.32
N THR A 103 -1.57 -26.14 -19.00
CA THR A 103 -0.32 -25.43 -18.64
C THR A 103 -0.63 -23.94 -18.47
N PRO A 104 -1.17 -23.52 -17.31
CA PRO A 104 -1.54 -22.12 -17.10
C PRO A 104 -0.30 -21.22 -17.00
N ARG A 105 -0.42 -19.96 -17.45
CA ARG A 105 0.61 -18.95 -17.20
C ARG A 105 0.66 -18.60 -15.72
N VAL A 106 1.87 -18.58 -15.16
CA VAL A 106 2.14 -18.14 -13.80
C VAL A 106 3.07 -16.92 -13.86
N GLY A 107 2.61 -15.79 -13.33
CA GLY A 107 3.40 -14.56 -13.20
C GLY A 107 4.38 -14.63 -12.02
N ALA A 108 5.15 -13.58 -11.82
CA ALA A 108 6.13 -13.53 -10.73
C ALA A 108 5.46 -13.54 -9.34
N GLU A 109 6.27 -13.91 -8.34
CA GLU A 109 5.84 -13.85 -6.94
C GLU A 109 5.82 -12.40 -6.47
N ASN A 110 4.71 -12.02 -5.85
CA ASN A 110 4.58 -10.73 -5.19
C ASN A 110 4.24 -10.94 -3.72
N ALA A 111 5.09 -10.41 -2.85
CA ALA A 111 4.81 -10.26 -1.44
C ALA A 111 4.84 -8.77 -1.10
N ILE A 112 3.92 -8.34 -0.24
CA ILE A 112 3.85 -6.96 0.24
C ILE A 112 3.79 -6.95 1.76
N THR A 113 4.20 -5.82 2.34
CA THR A 113 4.00 -5.52 3.76
C THR A 113 2.93 -4.45 3.88
N LEU A 114 1.89 -4.72 4.66
CA LEU A 114 0.97 -3.69 5.13
C LEU A 114 1.52 -3.14 6.45
N MET A 115 1.97 -1.89 6.43
CA MET A 115 2.34 -1.15 7.63
C MET A 115 1.12 -0.36 8.11
N ALA A 116 0.39 -0.95 9.05
CA ALA A 116 -0.79 -0.33 9.65
C ALA A 116 -0.36 0.65 10.75
N VAL A 117 -0.71 1.93 10.60
CA VAL A 117 -0.29 3.01 11.50
C VAL A 117 -1.49 3.52 12.29
N PRO A 118 -1.56 3.26 13.61
CA PRO A 118 -2.58 3.86 14.46
C PRO A 118 -2.32 5.35 14.60
N VAL A 119 -3.21 6.20 14.08
CA VAL A 119 -3.06 7.66 14.18
C VAL A 119 -3.76 8.16 15.44
N LYS A 120 -3.08 9.06 16.15
CA LYS A 120 -3.61 9.84 17.25
C LYS A 120 -3.74 11.30 16.83
N ILE A 121 -4.91 11.89 17.07
CA ILE A 121 -5.18 13.32 16.90
C ILE A 121 -5.59 13.86 18.25
N GLU A 122 -4.95 14.95 18.69
CA GLU A 122 -5.13 15.51 20.03
C GLU A 122 -4.92 14.44 21.13
N SER A 123 -5.96 14.05 21.87
CA SER A 123 -5.92 13.01 22.90
C SER A 123 -6.50 11.68 22.41
N THR A 124 -7.12 11.64 21.23
CA THR A 124 -7.87 10.49 20.71
C THR A 124 -7.01 9.63 19.80
N THR A 125 -6.81 8.37 20.20
CA THR A 125 -6.18 7.34 19.38
C THR A 125 -7.26 6.53 18.66
N VAL A 126 -6.98 6.10 17.43
CA VAL A 126 -7.87 5.22 16.68
C VAL A 126 -8.05 3.84 17.34
N ASP A 127 -9.28 3.32 17.28
CA ASP A 127 -9.56 1.89 17.49
C ASP A 127 -9.26 1.14 16.18
N MET A 128 -8.22 0.30 16.18
CA MET A 128 -7.72 -0.42 14.99
C MET A 128 -8.60 -1.62 14.61
N PRO A 129 -8.86 -1.89 13.32
CA PRO A 129 -9.43 -3.16 12.89
C PRO A 129 -8.41 -4.30 13.06
N THR A 130 -8.91 -5.54 13.17
CA THR A 130 -8.08 -6.76 13.23
C THR A 130 -8.20 -7.57 11.95
N GLY A 131 -7.23 -8.45 11.69
CA GLY A 131 -7.27 -9.36 10.53
C GLY A 131 -7.12 -8.67 9.17
N MET A 132 -6.43 -7.53 9.12
CA MET A 132 -6.29 -6.70 7.93
C MET A 132 -5.66 -7.48 6.77
N ALA A 133 -4.54 -8.17 7.00
CA ALA A 133 -3.89 -8.97 5.97
C ALA A 133 -4.76 -10.15 5.49
N ALA A 134 -5.45 -10.82 6.42
CA ALA A 134 -6.35 -11.92 6.08
C ALA A 134 -7.56 -11.45 5.25
N TYR A 135 -8.03 -10.22 5.47
CA TYR A 135 -9.09 -9.61 4.69
C TYR A 135 -8.63 -9.13 3.31
N PHE A 136 -7.42 -8.57 3.21
CA PHE A 136 -6.89 -7.96 2.00
C PHE A 136 -6.29 -8.98 1.02
N GLN A 137 -5.43 -9.89 1.49
CA GLN A 137 -4.70 -10.87 0.67
C GLN A 137 -5.57 -11.65 -0.34
N PRO A 138 -6.77 -12.17 0.01
CA PRO A 138 -7.57 -12.93 -0.97
C PRO A 138 -8.03 -12.06 -2.15
N LYS A 139 -8.16 -10.74 -1.97
CA LYS A 139 -8.71 -9.81 -2.96
C LYS A 139 -7.66 -9.30 -3.96
N VAL A 140 -6.37 -9.33 -3.62
CA VAL A 140 -5.30 -8.72 -4.43
C VAL A 140 -4.32 -9.74 -5.03
N PRO A 141 -3.63 -9.43 -6.15
CA PRO A 141 -2.76 -10.35 -6.87
C PRO A 141 -1.37 -10.56 -6.22
N VAL A 142 -1.35 -10.90 -4.94
CA VAL A 142 -0.14 -11.22 -4.17
C VAL A 142 -0.20 -12.63 -3.59
N GLY A 143 0.95 -13.28 -3.47
CA GLY A 143 1.08 -14.56 -2.78
C GLY A 143 1.02 -14.40 -1.26
N LYS A 144 1.49 -13.26 -0.75
CA LYS A 144 1.54 -12.96 0.69
C LYS A 144 1.36 -11.47 1.00
N VAL A 145 0.56 -11.19 2.04
CA VAL A 145 0.53 -9.91 2.75
C VAL A 145 1.08 -10.14 4.15
N THR A 146 2.14 -9.42 4.50
CA THR A 146 2.67 -9.41 5.87
C THR A 146 2.09 -8.21 6.60
N GLU A 147 1.31 -8.45 7.65
CA GLU A 147 0.80 -7.39 8.52
C GLU A 147 1.89 -6.95 9.50
N GLN A 148 2.10 -5.64 9.61
CA GLN A 148 2.92 -5.02 10.64
C GLN A 148 2.14 -3.85 11.23
N ILE A 149 2.16 -3.72 12.55
CA ILE A 149 1.54 -2.62 13.26
C ILE A 149 2.64 -1.68 13.72
N HIS A 150 2.58 -0.43 13.28
CA HIS A 150 3.46 0.63 13.73
C HIS A 150 3.08 1.05 15.16
N ALA A 151 4.03 1.62 15.92
CA ALA A 151 3.70 2.30 17.16
C ALA A 151 2.67 3.42 16.91
N THR A 152 1.92 3.86 17.93
CA THR A 152 0.96 4.95 17.74
C THR A 152 1.67 6.21 17.24
N PHE A 153 1.24 6.71 16.09
CA PHE A 153 1.76 7.92 15.49
C PHE A 153 0.88 9.11 15.89
N THR A 154 1.48 10.13 16.50
CA THR A 154 0.74 11.35 16.86
C THR A 154 0.86 12.37 15.72
N SER A 155 -0.27 12.73 15.11
CA SER A 155 -0.28 13.74 14.06
C SER A 155 0.07 15.11 14.63
N THR A 156 1.06 15.75 14.02
CA THR A 156 1.46 17.13 14.32
C THR A 156 0.89 18.11 13.32
N ALA A 157 0.53 17.64 12.13
CA ALA A 157 -0.15 18.42 11.11
C ALA A 157 -1.64 18.67 11.44
N VAL A 158 -2.25 17.79 12.25
CA VAL A 158 -3.63 17.88 12.73
C VAL A 158 -3.64 17.88 14.27
N PRO A 159 -3.36 19.02 14.91
CA PRO A 159 -3.22 19.10 16.37
C PRO A 159 -4.56 19.10 17.12
N THR A 160 -5.66 19.41 16.45
CA THR A 160 -7.00 19.51 17.02
C THR A 160 -7.93 18.52 16.33
N PHE A 161 -8.85 17.93 17.08
CA PHE A 161 -9.84 17.02 16.51
C PHE A 161 -10.76 17.73 15.51
N PRO A 162 -10.89 17.26 14.25
CA PRO A 162 -11.76 17.89 13.27
C PRO A 162 -13.24 17.86 13.67
N ALA A 163 -13.93 19.00 13.55
CA ALA A 163 -15.31 19.18 13.99
C ALA A 163 -16.36 18.88 12.91
N ASN A 164 -15.98 18.89 11.63
CA ASN A 164 -16.88 18.71 10.49
C ASN A 164 -16.18 18.03 9.30
N GLU A 165 -16.95 17.67 8.27
CA GLU A 165 -16.43 16.93 7.12
C GLU A 165 -15.39 17.71 6.28
N SER A 166 -15.50 19.04 6.21
CA SER A 166 -14.50 19.87 5.51
C SER A 166 -13.14 19.83 6.23
N GLU A 167 -13.17 19.91 7.56
CA GLU A 167 -11.97 19.77 8.38
C GLU A 167 -11.40 18.36 8.31
N TRP A 168 -12.24 17.31 8.29
CA TRP A 168 -11.79 15.93 8.10
C TRP A 168 -11.13 15.69 6.75
N SER A 169 -11.68 16.24 5.66
CA SER A 169 -11.06 16.13 4.34
C SER A 169 -9.69 16.80 4.31
N THR A 170 -9.55 17.95 4.98
CA THR A 170 -8.26 18.64 5.15
C THR A 170 -7.30 17.82 6.03
N ALA A 171 -7.80 17.23 7.12
CA ALA A 171 -7.01 16.39 8.02
C ALA A 171 -6.49 15.13 7.33
N MET A 172 -7.31 14.46 6.51
CA MET A 172 -6.91 13.29 5.72
C MET A 172 -5.73 13.60 4.81
N GLY A 173 -5.80 14.70 4.04
CA GLY A 173 -4.69 15.11 3.17
C GLY A 173 -3.40 15.39 3.96
N LYS A 174 -3.50 16.05 5.11
CA LYS A 174 -2.35 16.32 5.99
C LYS A 174 -1.72 15.04 6.56
N VAL A 175 -2.54 14.13 7.09
CA VAL A 175 -2.05 12.87 7.64
C VAL A 175 -1.51 11.95 6.56
N LEU A 176 -2.08 11.96 5.34
CA LEU A 176 -1.51 11.25 4.19
C LEU A 176 -0.10 11.74 3.86
N GLY A 177 0.14 13.05 3.92
CA GLY A 177 1.47 13.64 3.82
C GLY A 177 2.41 13.17 4.94
N GLU A 178 1.91 13.05 6.18
CA GLU A 178 2.68 12.46 7.28
C GLU A 178 2.99 10.97 7.01
N MET A 179 2.05 10.15 6.51
CA MET A 179 2.32 8.74 6.17
C MET A 179 3.41 8.61 5.10
N ALA A 180 3.43 9.51 4.11
CA ALA A 180 4.49 9.57 3.10
C ALA A 180 5.86 9.91 3.74
N ALA A 181 5.88 10.86 4.68
CA ALA A 181 7.06 11.22 5.43
C ALA A 181 7.59 10.05 6.28
N LEU A 182 6.71 9.33 7.00
CA LEU A 182 7.06 8.14 7.77
C LEU A 182 7.70 7.09 6.87
N ARG A 183 7.04 6.75 5.76
CA ARG A 183 7.57 5.80 4.78
C ARG A 183 8.97 6.20 4.30
N THR A 184 9.21 7.50 4.12
CA THR A 184 10.50 8.03 3.67
C THR A 184 11.58 7.92 4.75
N SER A 185 11.31 8.40 5.96
CA SER A 185 12.27 8.40 7.08
C SER A 185 12.57 7.01 7.62
N GLU A 186 11.63 6.07 7.48
CA GLU A 186 11.79 4.68 7.88
C GLU A 186 12.44 3.80 6.81
N SER A 187 12.76 4.38 5.64
CA SER A 187 13.33 3.64 4.51
C SER A 187 12.40 2.51 4.01
N GLY A 188 11.08 2.76 4.00
CA GLY A 188 10.07 1.82 3.52
C GLY A 188 10.35 1.35 2.08
N SER A 189 10.30 0.04 1.84
CA SER A 189 10.50 -0.50 0.50
C SER A 189 9.34 -0.14 -0.45
N SER A 190 9.53 -0.29 -1.76
CA SER A 190 8.45 -0.17 -2.75
C SER A 190 7.33 -1.21 -2.58
N ARG A 191 7.53 -2.21 -1.71
CA ARG A 191 6.55 -3.24 -1.35
C ARG A 191 5.97 -3.05 0.05
N THR A 192 6.30 -1.96 0.73
CA THR A 192 5.73 -1.61 2.04
C THR A 192 4.72 -0.49 1.84
N TYR A 193 3.46 -0.76 2.19
CA TYR A 193 2.34 0.15 2.04
C TYR A 193 1.93 0.66 3.42
N TYR A 194 2.06 1.97 3.63
CA TYR A 194 1.71 2.65 4.88
C TYR A 194 0.24 3.03 4.86
N TYR A 195 -0.52 2.53 5.84
CA TYR A 195 -1.94 2.83 5.95
C TYR A 195 -2.22 3.48 7.31
N GLY A 196 -2.51 4.78 7.31
CA GLY A 196 -2.87 5.53 8.50
C GLY A 196 -4.34 5.35 8.86
N PHE A 197 -4.62 4.69 9.98
CA PHE A 197 -5.97 4.57 10.52
C PHE A 197 -6.30 5.80 11.37
N LEU A 198 -7.31 6.55 10.97
CA LEU A 198 -7.74 7.79 11.60
C LEU A 198 -8.84 7.54 12.65
N PRO A 199 -8.86 8.29 13.77
CA PRO A 199 -9.92 8.24 14.78
C PRO A 199 -11.21 8.95 14.30
N LYS A 200 -11.61 8.76 13.04
CA LYS A 200 -12.84 9.30 12.46
C LYS A 200 -13.95 8.25 12.55
N ILE A 201 -15.09 8.64 13.11
CA ILE A 201 -16.26 7.77 13.29
C ILE A 201 -17.50 8.24 12.49
N THR A 202 -17.41 9.37 11.79
CA THR A 202 -18.52 10.01 11.06
C THR A 202 -18.56 9.61 9.59
N TYR A 203 -19.75 9.65 8.98
CA TYR A 203 -19.97 9.51 7.53
C TYR A 203 -19.28 10.62 6.71
N GLY A 204 -19.25 10.48 5.38
CA GLY A 204 -18.59 11.42 4.48
C GLY A 204 -17.36 10.81 3.83
N GLN A 205 -16.30 11.58 3.64
CA GLN A 205 -15.03 11.01 3.16
C GLN A 205 -14.48 10.07 4.23
N VAL A 206 -14.14 8.83 3.83
CA VAL A 206 -13.66 7.78 4.74
C VAL A 206 -12.21 7.36 4.48
N GLY A 207 -11.67 7.68 3.31
CA GLY A 207 -10.29 7.39 2.95
C GLY A 207 -9.72 8.37 1.93
N LEU A 208 -8.41 8.28 1.75
CA LEU A 208 -7.64 9.02 0.75
C LEU A 208 -6.33 8.26 0.45
N GLY A 209 -6.07 8.00 -0.82
CA GLY A 209 -4.89 7.26 -1.27
C GLY A 209 -4.12 7.94 -2.40
N TYR A 210 -2.82 7.64 -2.48
CA TYR A 210 -2.02 7.93 -3.67
C TYR A 210 -2.31 6.95 -4.82
N VAL A 211 -2.26 7.44 -6.06
CA VAL A 211 -2.53 6.67 -7.29
C VAL A 211 -1.43 6.83 -8.36
N PRO A 212 -0.63 5.78 -8.64
CA PRO A 212 -0.24 4.75 -7.69
C PRO A 212 0.56 5.36 -6.53
N GLY A 213 0.88 4.54 -5.52
CA GLY A 213 1.74 4.97 -4.42
C GLY A 213 1.85 3.89 -3.35
N ASN A 214 2.46 4.26 -2.22
CA ASN A 214 2.67 3.35 -1.09
C ASN A 214 2.18 3.93 0.24
N ALA A 215 1.30 4.93 0.18
CA ALA A 215 0.68 5.48 1.38
C ALA A 215 -0.79 5.81 1.11
N ALA A 216 -1.59 5.56 2.13
CA ALA A 216 -3.01 5.83 2.18
C ALA A 216 -3.43 6.12 3.62
N VAL A 217 -4.60 6.73 3.80
CA VAL A 217 -5.24 6.89 5.10
C VAL A 217 -6.72 6.51 4.99
N GLY A 218 -7.29 6.08 6.10
CA GLY A 218 -8.73 5.92 6.18
C GLY A 218 -9.23 5.70 7.59
N VAL A 219 -10.53 5.57 7.75
CA VAL A 219 -11.16 5.37 9.06
C VAL A 219 -10.72 4.05 9.70
N GLY A 220 -10.52 4.08 11.03
CA GLY A 220 -10.52 2.86 11.85
C GLY A 220 -11.95 2.44 12.16
N LYS A 221 -12.27 2.31 13.45
CA LYS A 221 -13.65 2.08 13.90
C LYS A 221 -14.64 3.09 13.32
N PHE A 222 -15.61 2.60 12.56
CA PHE A 222 -16.66 3.42 11.98
C PHE A 222 -18.00 3.26 12.73
N ALA A 223 -18.91 4.21 12.54
CA ALA A 223 -20.24 4.31 13.16
C ALA A 223 -20.85 2.95 13.61
N ASN A 224 -21.37 2.91 14.85
CA ASN A 224 -21.95 1.71 15.48
C ASN A 224 -20.97 0.51 15.61
N ASN A 225 -19.68 0.77 15.82
CA ASN A 225 -18.62 -0.24 15.95
C ASN A 225 -18.43 -1.12 14.70
N ASN A 226 -18.74 -0.59 13.51
CA ASN A 226 -18.59 -1.33 12.26
C ASN A 226 -17.13 -1.31 11.77
N MET A 227 -16.40 -2.41 11.99
CA MET A 227 -15.03 -2.60 11.46
C MET A 227 -15.00 -2.96 9.97
N GLY A 228 -16.12 -3.42 9.41
CA GLY A 228 -16.22 -3.79 7.99
C GLY A 228 -15.94 -2.61 7.07
N VAL A 229 -16.50 -1.44 7.40
CA VAL A 229 -16.25 -0.20 6.64
C VAL A 229 -14.76 0.17 6.64
N ALA A 230 -14.07 0.00 7.77
CA ALA A 230 -12.63 0.25 7.87
C ALA A 230 -11.83 -0.65 6.92
N LEU A 231 -12.18 -1.94 6.90
CA LEU A 231 -11.51 -2.93 6.07
C LEU A 231 -11.83 -2.76 4.58
N ASP A 232 -13.06 -2.43 4.22
CA ASP A 232 -13.46 -2.13 2.84
C ASP A 232 -12.81 -0.84 2.33
N THR A 233 -12.76 0.20 3.16
CA THR A 233 -12.01 1.44 2.86
C THR A 233 -10.54 1.11 2.66
N MET A 234 -9.94 0.31 3.55
CA MET A 234 -8.54 -0.10 3.38
C MET A 234 -8.30 -0.86 2.07
N VAL A 235 -9.21 -1.75 1.68
CA VAL A 235 -9.12 -2.43 0.37
C VAL A 235 -9.17 -1.41 -0.78
N HIS A 236 -10.07 -0.43 -0.71
CA HIS A 236 -10.23 0.62 -1.72
C HIS A 236 -8.97 1.48 -1.87
N GLU A 237 -8.49 2.07 -0.77
CA GLU A 237 -7.33 2.98 -0.82
C GLU A 237 -6.02 2.24 -1.15
N LEU A 238 -5.87 0.98 -0.72
CA LEU A 238 -4.75 0.16 -1.17
C LEU A 238 -4.89 -0.25 -2.64
N GLY A 239 -6.11 -0.33 -3.18
CA GLY A 239 -6.36 -0.46 -4.61
C GLY A 239 -5.82 0.74 -5.39
N HIS A 240 -6.04 1.96 -4.89
CA HIS A 240 -5.43 3.19 -5.42
C HIS A 240 -3.90 3.11 -5.44
N ASN A 241 -3.29 2.71 -4.32
CA ASN A 241 -1.84 2.50 -4.23
C ASN A 241 -1.33 1.48 -5.25
N LEU A 242 -2.13 0.45 -5.56
CA LEU A 242 -1.87 -0.56 -6.58
C LEU A 242 -2.28 -0.13 -8.01
N SER A 243 -2.32 1.18 -8.27
CA SER A 243 -2.52 1.81 -9.58
C SER A 243 -3.96 1.77 -10.11
N LEU A 244 -4.97 1.54 -9.26
CA LEU A 244 -6.36 1.60 -9.69
C LEU A 244 -6.92 3.03 -9.59
N SER A 245 -7.69 3.42 -10.61
CA SER A 245 -8.60 4.57 -10.56
C SER A 245 -10.00 4.08 -10.21
N HIS A 246 -10.91 4.99 -9.84
CA HIS A 246 -12.28 4.63 -9.49
C HIS A 246 -12.99 3.89 -10.63
N ALA A 247 -13.74 2.83 -10.33
CA ALA A 247 -14.64 2.21 -11.30
C ALA A 247 -15.85 3.13 -11.55
N PRO A 248 -16.47 3.14 -12.75
CA PRO A 248 -17.47 4.12 -13.16
C PRO A 248 -18.87 3.86 -12.55
N CYS A 249 -18.97 3.92 -11.21
CA CYS A 249 -20.23 3.89 -10.47
C CYS A 249 -20.18 4.81 -9.26
N GLY A 250 -21.15 5.73 -9.17
CA GLY A 250 -21.20 6.75 -8.11
C GLY A 250 -20.09 7.80 -8.21
N VAL A 251 -19.37 7.87 -9.34
CA VAL A 251 -18.27 8.81 -9.60
C VAL A 251 -18.46 9.52 -10.94
N THR A 252 -18.03 10.77 -11.05
CA THR A 252 -18.15 11.56 -12.30
C THR A 252 -17.00 11.29 -13.27
N ASN A 253 -15.78 11.03 -12.76
CA ASN A 253 -14.57 10.79 -13.54
C ASN A 253 -13.99 9.39 -13.22
N GLY A 254 -14.76 8.34 -13.50
CA GLY A 254 -14.28 6.96 -13.37
C GLY A 254 -13.19 6.62 -14.40
N ASP A 255 -12.50 5.50 -14.19
CA ASP A 255 -11.50 4.95 -15.12
C ASP A 255 -12.15 4.79 -16.51
N PRO A 256 -11.73 5.58 -17.51
CA PRO A 256 -12.34 5.54 -18.84
C PRO A 256 -12.05 4.24 -19.57
N GLN A 257 -11.08 3.44 -19.10
CA GLN A 257 -10.73 2.14 -19.65
C GLN A 257 -11.46 0.99 -18.96
N TYR A 258 -12.25 1.26 -17.92
CA TYR A 258 -12.98 0.22 -17.21
C TYR A 258 -14.04 -0.42 -18.13
N PRO A 259 -13.98 -1.73 -18.38
CA PRO A 259 -14.73 -2.36 -19.47
C PRO A 259 -16.20 -2.64 -19.14
N TYR A 260 -16.59 -2.56 -17.87
CA TYR A 260 -17.93 -2.98 -17.43
C TYR A 260 -18.77 -1.78 -17.00
N ALA A 261 -19.90 -1.61 -17.70
CA ALA A 261 -20.81 -0.48 -17.49
C ALA A 261 -21.30 -0.44 -16.04
N GLY A 262 -21.34 0.76 -15.46
CA GLY A 262 -21.77 0.95 -14.08
C GLY A 262 -20.83 0.32 -13.06
N GLY A 263 -19.57 0.04 -13.39
CA GLY A 263 -18.59 -0.49 -12.43
C GLY A 263 -18.90 -1.91 -11.94
N THR A 264 -19.69 -2.69 -12.68
CA THR A 264 -19.99 -4.10 -12.34
C THR A 264 -18.75 -4.98 -12.46
N LEU A 265 -18.80 -6.19 -11.88
CA LEU A 265 -17.66 -7.11 -11.89
C LEU A 265 -17.41 -7.82 -13.25
N GLY A 266 -18.33 -7.70 -14.19
CA GLY A 266 -18.26 -8.27 -15.53
C GLY A 266 -19.35 -7.72 -16.44
N GLY A 267 -19.30 -8.08 -17.72
CA GLY A 267 -20.27 -7.64 -18.72
C GLY A 267 -20.50 -8.69 -19.81
N SER A 268 -21.47 -8.45 -20.71
CA SER A 268 -21.92 -9.41 -21.72
C SER A 268 -20.80 -9.99 -22.61
N GLY A 269 -19.69 -9.27 -22.78
CA GLY A 269 -18.50 -9.76 -23.49
C GLY A 269 -17.50 -10.55 -22.64
N ARG A 270 -17.54 -10.42 -21.31
CA ARG A 270 -16.60 -11.09 -20.39
C ARG A 270 -17.14 -11.17 -18.96
N TYR A 271 -17.42 -12.39 -18.50
CA TYR A 271 -17.68 -12.70 -17.09
C TYR A 271 -16.59 -13.62 -16.53
N ILE A 272 -15.90 -13.16 -15.48
CA ILE A 272 -14.92 -13.91 -14.70
C ILE A 272 -15.37 -13.94 -13.24
N TRP A 273 -15.66 -15.13 -12.72
CA TRP A 273 -16.09 -15.28 -11.34
C TRP A 273 -14.89 -15.16 -10.40
N GLY A 274 -15.03 -14.32 -9.38
CA GLY A 274 -14.12 -14.34 -8.24
C GLY A 274 -14.34 -15.60 -7.41
N TYR A 275 -13.33 -15.99 -6.63
CA TYR A 275 -13.47 -17.08 -5.68
C TYR A 275 -12.82 -16.73 -4.36
N ASN A 276 -13.60 -16.84 -3.28
CA ASN A 276 -13.11 -16.64 -1.93
C ASN A 276 -12.78 -18.01 -1.31
N LEU A 277 -11.49 -18.32 -1.23
CA LEU A 277 -10.98 -19.57 -0.67
C LEU A 277 -11.32 -19.75 0.82
N SER A 278 -11.45 -18.68 1.62
CA SER A 278 -11.69 -18.82 3.06
C SER A 278 -13.14 -19.19 3.39
N THR A 279 -14.08 -18.76 2.56
CA THR A 279 -15.51 -19.07 2.71
C THR A 279 -15.99 -20.15 1.73
N ALA A 280 -15.13 -20.57 0.81
CA ALA A 280 -15.44 -21.49 -0.30
C ALA A 280 -16.62 -21.03 -1.18
N THR A 281 -16.70 -19.71 -1.45
CA THR A 281 -17.79 -19.10 -2.22
C THR A 281 -17.31 -18.46 -3.52
N PHE A 282 -18.15 -18.52 -4.55
CA PHE A 282 -17.93 -17.79 -5.80
C PHE A 282 -18.56 -16.39 -5.72
N ILE A 283 -17.84 -15.41 -6.25
CA ILE A 283 -18.34 -14.06 -6.44
C ILE A 283 -18.92 -14.01 -7.85
N ASP A 284 -20.24 -13.98 -7.93
CA ASP A 284 -20.96 -13.95 -9.20
C ASP A 284 -20.77 -12.63 -9.93
N ALA A 285 -20.06 -12.67 -11.06
CA ALA A 285 -19.82 -11.49 -11.89
C ALA A 285 -21.03 -11.11 -12.78
N THR A 286 -22.05 -11.97 -12.86
CA THR A 286 -23.29 -11.68 -13.62
C THR A 286 -24.32 -10.92 -12.79
N ASP A 287 -24.12 -10.88 -11.47
CA ASP A 287 -24.95 -10.13 -10.55
C ASP A 287 -24.62 -8.64 -10.64
N THR A 288 -25.46 -7.90 -11.36
CA THR A 288 -25.29 -6.46 -11.62
C THR A 288 -25.50 -5.60 -10.37
N SER A 289 -25.87 -6.19 -9.23
CA SER A 289 -25.87 -5.48 -7.94
C SER A 289 -24.49 -5.44 -7.29
N LYS A 290 -23.53 -6.24 -7.79
CA LYS A 290 -22.15 -6.26 -7.32
C LYS A 290 -21.25 -5.38 -8.17
N HIS A 291 -20.51 -4.53 -7.48
CA HIS A 291 -19.62 -3.56 -8.08
C HIS A 291 -18.18 -3.81 -7.67
N ASP A 292 -17.25 -3.29 -8.48
CA ASP A 292 -15.84 -3.27 -8.17
C ASP A 292 -15.57 -2.55 -6.84
N ALA A 293 -14.60 -3.04 -6.07
CA ALA A 293 -14.16 -2.41 -4.85
C ALA A 293 -13.71 -0.96 -5.07
N MET A 294 -13.31 -0.57 -6.28
CA MET A 294 -12.98 0.82 -6.64
C MET A 294 -14.19 1.69 -6.97
N SER A 295 -15.42 1.21 -6.78
CA SER A 295 -16.65 2.00 -6.99
C SER A 295 -17.18 2.62 -5.69
N TYR A 296 -18.00 3.66 -5.80
CA TYR A 296 -18.77 4.20 -4.66
C TYR A 296 -20.14 3.52 -4.48
N CYS A 297 -20.41 2.47 -5.26
CA CYS A 297 -21.65 1.70 -5.20
C CYS A 297 -21.55 0.47 -4.27
N GLY A 298 -20.69 0.55 -3.25
CA GLY A 298 -20.56 -0.47 -2.20
C GLY A 298 -19.85 -1.76 -2.64
N GLY A 299 -18.86 -1.67 -3.54
CA GLY A 299 -18.09 -2.84 -3.96
C GLY A 299 -17.17 -3.40 -2.86
N SER A 300 -17.08 -4.72 -2.77
CA SER A 300 -16.24 -5.43 -1.77
C SER A 300 -15.23 -6.40 -2.39
N SER A 301 -15.18 -6.46 -3.73
CA SER A 301 -14.30 -7.34 -4.50
C SER A 301 -13.86 -6.65 -5.78
N PHE A 302 -12.66 -6.96 -6.26
CA PHE A 302 -12.17 -6.43 -7.54
C PHE A 302 -12.69 -7.26 -8.71
N SER A 303 -13.03 -6.58 -9.81
CA SER A 303 -13.22 -7.24 -11.11
C SER A 303 -11.91 -7.88 -11.59
N ASP A 304 -12.00 -8.74 -12.61
CA ASP A 304 -10.81 -9.30 -13.26
C ASP A 304 -9.94 -8.20 -13.90
N TYR A 305 -10.56 -7.15 -14.45
CA TYR A 305 -9.86 -5.98 -14.98
C TYR A 305 -9.00 -5.30 -13.90
N SER A 306 -9.60 -4.93 -12.76
CA SER A 306 -8.90 -4.31 -11.64
C SER A 306 -7.82 -5.24 -11.07
N TYR A 307 -8.15 -6.53 -10.88
CA TYR A 307 -7.19 -7.53 -10.41
C TYR A 307 -5.97 -7.63 -11.34
N ARG A 308 -6.19 -7.65 -12.66
CA ARG A 308 -5.12 -7.75 -13.65
C ARG A 308 -4.30 -6.46 -13.76
N LYS A 309 -4.91 -5.28 -13.63
CA LYS A 309 -4.22 -3.98 -13.59
C LYS A 309 -3.28 -3.88 -12.39
N MET A 310 -3.75 -4.27 -11.19
CA MET A 310 -2.88 -4.40 -10.01
C MET A 310 -1.74 -5.39 -10.22
N GLN A 311 -2.01 -6.53 -10.87
CA GLN A 311 -0.98 -7.53 -11.12
C GLN A 311 0.11 -6.95 -12.04
N LYS A 312 -0.25 -6.31 -13.16
CA LYS A 312 0.69 -5.64 -14.07
C LYS A 312 1.50 -4.55 -13.36
N HIS A 313 0.88 -3.80 -12.45
CA HIS A 313 1.58 -2.81 -11.63
C HIS A 313 2.62 -3.44 -10.69
N LEU A 314 2.25 -4.53 -10.00
CA LEU A 314 3.15 -5.22 -9.10
C LEU A 314 4.26 -5.97 -9.85
N THR A 315 4.01 -6.44 -11.06
CA THR A 315 4.98 -7.14 -11.90
C THR A 315 5.05 -6.51 -13.28
N PRO A 316 5.76 -5.37 -13.42
CA PRO A 316 5.98 -4.77 -14.74
C PRO A 316 6.65 -5.75 -15.71
N ALA A 317 7.50 -6.65 -15.21
CA ALA A 317 8.10 -7.74 -16.00
C ALA A 317 7.08 -8.79 -16.49
N ASP A 318 5.91 -8.93 -15.86
CA ASP A 318 4.80 -9.73 -16.41
C ASP A 318 4.16 -9.07 -17.64
N ALA A 319 4.58 -7.84 -18.00
CA ALA A 319 4.27 -7.13 -19.25
C ALA A 319 5.36 -7.26 -20.34
N LEU A 320 6.34 -8.16 -20.17
CA LEU A 320 7.60 -8.39 -20.93
C LEU A 320 8.84 -7.84 -20.20
N TYR A 321 9.90 -8.66 -20.24
CA TYR A 321 11.07 -8.70 -19.35
C TYR A 321 11.93 -7.42 -19.28
N VAL A 322 12.33 -7.02 -18.05
CA VAL A 322 13.72 -6.86 -17.59
C VAL A 322 13.75 -7.06 -16.06
N THR A 323 14.67 -7.89 -15.55
CA THR A 323 15.10 -7.89 -14.14
C THR A 323 16.29 -6.95 -14.00
N GLU A 324 16.10 -5.78 -13.38
CA GLU A 324 17.21 -5.00 -12.86
C GLU A 324 17.55 -5.49 -11.46
N THR A 325 18.71 -6.15 -11.32
CA THR A 325 19.39 -6.29 -10.04
C THR A 325 19.94 -4.93 -9.64
N LYS A 326 19.17 -4.16 -8.88
CA LYS A 326 19.69 -2.97 -8.19
C LYS A 326 20.65 -3.45 -7.10
N ALA A 327 21.88 -2.94 -7.08
CA ALA A 327 22.82 -3.18 -5.98
C ALA A 327 22.17 -2.74 -4.65
N ALA A 328 22.47 -3.46 -3.57
CA ALA A 328 21.99 -3.08 -2.25
C ALA A 328 22.56 -1.71 -1.88
N GLU A 329 21.70 -0.70 -1.78
CA GLU A 329 22.09 0.62 -1.29
C GLU A 329 22.42 0.54 0.20
N LEU A 330 23.51 1.16 0.61
CA LEU A 330 23.91 1.25 2.02
C LEU A 330 23.21 2.45 2.68
N PRO A 331 22.87 2.36 3.98
CA PRO A 331 22.35 3.51 4.72
C PRO A 331 23.33 4.69 4.70
N GLN A 332 22.83 5.89 4.43
CA GLN A 332 23.61 7.13 4.39
C GLN A 332 22.87 8.29 5.09
N GLU A 333 23.56 9.40 5.34
CA GLU A 333 22.94 10.62 5.86
C GLU A 333 22.07 11.28 4.78
N LEU A 334 20.80 11.49 5.11
CA LEU A 334 19.76 11.97 4.22
C LEU A 334 19.05 13.18 4.82
N LEU A 335 18.46 13.97 3.93
CA LEU A 335 17.55 15.04 4.27
C LEU A 335 16.15 14.67 3.74
N LEU A 336 15.17 14.63 4.64
CA LEU A 336 13.76 14.47 4.31
C LEU A 336 13.23 15.77 3.72
N ILE A 337 12.70 15.69 2.51
CA ILE A 337 12.00 16.76 1.82
C ILE A 337 10.54 16.35 1.70
N SER A 338 9.64 17.12 2.31
CA SER A 338 8.20 16.88 2.19
C SER A 338 7.41 18.18 2.17
N GLY A 339 6.19 18.11 1.65
CA GLY A 339 5.33 19.27 1.58
C GLY A 339 4.10 19.06 0.72
N GLN A 340 3.46 20.17 0.40
CA GLN A 340 2.25 20.22 -0.39
C GLN A 340 2.25 21.40 -1.37
N LEU A 341 1.47 21.25 -2.42
CA LEU A 341 1.11 22.31 -3.35
C LEU A 341 -0.41 22.34 -3.44
N ASP A 342 -0.98 23.53 -3.24
CA ASP A 342 -2.42 23.76 -3.40
C ASP A 342 -2.66 25.17 -3.98
N ALA A 343 -3.91 25.63 -3.97
CA ALA A 343 -4.27 26.96 -4.47
C ALA A 343 -3.56 28.13 -3.76
N SER A 344 -3.07 27.94 -2.53
CA SER A 344 -2.29 28.93 -1.77
C SER A 344 -0.81 28.95 -2.14
N GLY A 345 -0.36 28.00 -2.97
CA GLY A 345 1.01 27.87 -3.42
C GLY A 345 1.71 26.65 -2.82
N VAL A 346 3.03 26.75 -2.67
CA VAL A 346 3.87 25.65 -2.22
C VAL A 346 4.23 25.83 -0.76
N LYS A 347 3.99 24.79 0.03
CA LYS A 347 4.42 24.71 1.43
C LYS A 347 5.40 23.56 1.57
N VAL A 348 6.61 23.86 2.05
CA VAL A 348 7.63 22.88 2.41
C VAL A 348 7.60 22.68 3.92
N ASN A 349 7.58 21.44 4.37
CA ASN A 349 7.70 21.10 5.78
C ASN A 349 9.14 21.26 6.27
N PRO A 350 9.37 21.49 7.57
CA PRO A 350 10.71 21.68 8.11
C PRO A 350 11.61 20.48 7.83
N LEU A 351 12.77 20.71 7.21
CA LEU A 351 13.66 19.63 6.77
C LEU A 351 14.18 18.81 7.96
N LYS A 352 14.33 17.48 7.79
CA LYS A 352 14.82 16.58 8.85
C LYS A 352 15.99 15.75 8.36
N ALA A 353 17.01 15.63 9.19
CA ALA A 353 18.15 14.76 8.92
C ALA A 353 17.88 13.37 9.48
N PHE A 354 18.17 12.33 8.70
CA PHE A 354 18.06 10.95 9.16
C PHE A 354 19.09 10.06 8.47
N GLN A 355 19.42 8.93 9.08
CA GLN A 355 20.25 7.93 8.43
C GLN A 355 19.38 6.83 7.83
N GLY A 356 19.44 6.60 6.52
CA GLY A 356 18.54 5.63 5.87
C GLY A 356 18.91 5.30 4.43
N LEU A 357 18.02 4.60 3.75
CA LEU A 357 18.13 4.31 2.32
C LEU A 357 17.59 5.48 1.51
N LEU A 358 18.26 5.79 0.40
CA LEU A 358 17.85 6.90 -0.46
C LEU A 358 16.51 6.58 -1.11
N GLN A 359 15.58 7.52 -1.02
CA GLN A 359 14.32 7.50 -1.73
C GLN A 359 14.26 8.74 -2.59
N ALA A 360 15.01 8.71 -3.69
CA ALA A 360 15.09 9.82 -4.62
C ALA A 360 13.71 10.07 -5.28
N PRO A 361 13.37 11.32 -5.59
CA PRO A 361 12.13 11.63 -6.26
C PRO A 361 12.11 11.07 -7.69
N ALA A 362 10.91 10.71 -8.17
CA ALA A 362 10.70 10.49 -9.59
C ALA A 362 10.82 11.84 -10.33
N PRO A 363 11.51 11.93 -11.49
CA PRO A 363 11.59 13.16 -12.25
C PRO A 363 10.22 13.70 -12.63
N GLY A 364 10.05 15.03 -12.60
CA GLY A 364 8.78 15.67 -12.91
C GLY A 364 8.94 17.17 -13.23
N PRO A 365 7.83 17.92 -13.29
CA PRO A 365 7.83 19.30 -13.76
C PRO A 365 8.40 20.31 -12.74
N TYR A 366 8.64 19.88 -11.51
CA TYR A 366 9.20 20.74 -10.46
C TYR A 366 10.68 20.46 -10.27
N THR A 367 11.40 21.44 -9.74
CA THR A 367 12.81 21.29 -9.35
C THR A 367 12.99 21.76 -7.93
N LEU A 368 13.49 20.88 -7.06
CA LEU A 368 14.04 21.26 -5.77
C LEU A 368 15.47 21.76 -6.00
N ARG A 369 15.75 23.00 -5.63
CA ARG A 369 17.08 23.59 -5.65
C ARG A 369 17.55 23.81 -4.22
N ILE A 370 18.68 23.20 -3.85
CA ILE A 370 19.32 23.38 -2.55
C ILE A 370 20.65 24.07 -2.78
N THR A 371 20.83 25.25 -2.19
CA THR A 371 22.12 25.96 -2.19
C THR A 371 22.77 25.79 -0.83
N THR A 372 24.04 25.37 -0.84
CA THR A 372 24.89 25.22 0.34
C THR A 372 26.09 26.15 0.25
N THR A 373 26.96 26.12 1.25
CA THR A 373 28.25 26.83 1.20
C THR A 373 29.22 26.28 0.16
N THR A 374 29.01 25.07 -0.35
CA THR A 374 29.90 24.40 -1.31
C THR A 374 29.38 24.41 -2.74
N GLY A 375 28.11 24.78 -2.96
CA GLY A 375 27.51 24.89 -4.29
C GLY A 375 26.00 24.73 -4.28
N THR A 376 25.41 24.55 -5.46
CA THR A 376 23.97 24.32 -5.62
C THR A 376 23.73 22.94 -6.22
N VAL A 377 22.80 22.19 -5.64
CA VAL A 377 22.30 20.92 -6.18
C VAL A 377 20.83 21.06 -6.58
N GLN A 378 20.42 20.30 -7.59
CA GLN A 378 19.05 20.33 -8.11
C GLN A 378 18.50 18.92 -8.29
N TYR A 379 17.24 18.74 -7.91
CA TYR A 379 16.51 17.48 -8.04
C TYR A 379 15.20 17.74 -8.77
N PRO A 380 15.03 17.27 -10.02
CA PRO A 380 13.73 17.28 -10.66
C PRO A 380 12.80 16.31 -9.91
N PHE A 381 11.56 16.72 -9.67
CA PHE A 381 10.60 15.88 -8.96
C PHE A 381 9.17 16.03 -9.48
N ALA A 382 8.44 14.91 -9.42
CA ALA A 382 7.00 14.84 -9.55
C ALA A 382 6.36 14.84 -8.16
N THR A 383 5.14 15.37 -8.09
CA THR A 383 4.27 15.22 -6.92
C THR A 383 3.50 13.92 -6.99
N ASP A 384 3.08 13.42 -5.85
CA ASP A 384 2.18 12.28 -5.76
C ASP A 384 0.78 12.67 -6.24
N THR A 385 0.12 11.76 -6.97
CA THR A 385 -1.24 11.95 -7.47
C THR A 385 -2.24 11.38 -6.46
N LEU A 386 -3.33 12.09 -6.21
CA LEU A 386 -4.43 11.67 -5.34
C LEU A 386 -5.62 11.19 -6.17
N ASP A 387 -6.33 10.20 -5.64
CA ASP A 387 -7.55 9.56 -6.16
C ASP A 387 -8.68 10.51 -6.65
N HIS A 388 -9.02 11.56 -5.90
CA HIS A 388 -10.10 12.51 -6.25
C HIS A 388 -9.84 13.95 -5.78
N ARG A 389 -8.59 14.28 -5.43
CA ARG A 389 -8.18 15.63 -5.03
C ARG A 389 -7.18 16.20 -6.04
N SER A 390 -7.68 17.01 -6.97
CA SER A 390 -6.83 17.71 -7.96
C SER A 390 -6.34 19.08 -7.47
N ASP A 391 -6.93 19.58 -6.39
CA ASP A 391 -6.61 20.85 -5.73
C ASP A 391 -5.44 20.73 -4.73
N LEU A 392 -4.99 19.51 -4.44
CA LEU A 392 -3.90 19.22 -3.52
C LEU A 392 -2.93 18.24 -4.20
N ALA A 393 -1.65 18.59 -4.20
CA ALA A 393 -0.56 17.69 -4.56
C ALA A 393 0.40 17.59 -3.38
N LEU A 394 0.86 16.37 -3.08
CA LEU A 394 1.79 16.12 -1.99
C LEU A 394 3.13 15.66 -2.57
N PHE A 395 4.20 15.79 -1.78
CA PHE A 395 5.48 15.19 -2.10
C PHE A 395 6.19 14.78 -0.82
N SER A 396 6.88 13.64 -0.86
CA SER A 396 7.82 13.23 0.17
C SER A 396 8.92 12.36 -0.44
N PHE A 397 10.16 12.78 -0.28
CA PHE A 397 11.33 12.05 -0.77
C PHE A 397 12.56 12.41 0.07
N SER A 398 13.66 11.69 -0.15
CA SER A 398 14.94 12.00 0.50
C SER A 398 16.02 12.31 -0.52
N VAL A 399 16.95 13.17 -0.10
CA VAL A 399 18.16 13.52 -0.85
C VAL A 399 19.38 13.29 0.03
N PRO A 400 20.57 13.02 -0.53
CA PRO A 400 21.81 13.02 0.25
C PRO A 400 21.93 14.32 1.03
N ASN A 401 22.25 14.25 2.33
CA ASN A 401 22.40 15.44 3.15
C ASN A 401 23.57 16.29 2.62
N PRO A 402 23.32 17.50 2.07
CA PRO A 402 24.35 18.28 1.41
C PRO A 402 25.18 19.12 2.39
N GLY A 403 24.97 18.96 3.70
CA GLY A 403 25.60 19.75 4.75
C GLY A 403 24.82 21.03 5.04
N GLN A 404 25.52 22.13 5.32
CA GLN A 404 24.91 23.40 5.69
C GLN A 404 24.11 24.00 4.52
N VAL A 405 22.80 24.06 4.65
CA VAL A 405 21.87 24.62 3.67
C VAL A 405 21.74 26.13 3.90
N LEU A 406 21.99 26.90 2.83
CA LEU A 406 21.82 28.35 2.78
C LEU A 406 20.45 28.75 2.23
N SER A 407 19.93 27.99 1.26
CA SER A 407 18.57 28.21 0.75
C SER A 407 17.98 26.96 0.13
N VAL A 408 16.66 26.84 0.21
CA VAL A 408 15.86 25.88 -0.56
C VAL A 408 14.85 26.64 -1.40
N ALA A 409 14.73 26.26 -2.67
CA ALA A 409 13.69 26.74 -3.55
C ALA A 409 13.00 25.58 -4.28
N ILE A 410 11.70 25.73 -4.54
CA ILE A 410 10.96 24.88 -5.47
C ILE A 410 10.60 25.72 -6.67
N LEU A 411 10.96 25.22 -7.85
CA LEU A 411 10.73 25.88 -9.12
C LEU A 411 9.83 25.04 -10.03
N ARG A 412 9.16 25.70 -10.99
CA ARG A 412 8.56 25.08 -12.17
C ARG A 412 9.11 25.81 -13.40
N GLY A 413 9.95 25.14 -14.17
CA GLY A 413 10.83 25.83 -15.12
C GLY A 413 11.70 26.85 -14.39
N ASP A 414 11.70 28.09 -14.84
CA ASP A 414 12.45 29.20 -14.21
C ASP A 414 11.66 29.93 -13.12
N GLN A 415 10.37 29.66 -12.96
CA GLN A 415 9.53 30.31 -11.97
C GLN A 415 9.79 29.72 -10.58
N VAL A 416 10.20 30.57 -9.63
CA VAL A 416 10.31 30.22 -8.21
C VAL A 416 8.91 30.23 -7.59
N LEU A 417 8.45 29.07 -7.12
CA LEU A 417 7.16 28.88 -6.45
C LEU A 417 7.29 28.93 -4.92
N TYR A 418 8.45 28.56 -4.40
CA TYR A 418 8.80 28.63 -2.98
C TYR A 418 10.27 28.98 -2.85
N SER A 419 10.61 29.75 -1.82
CA SER A 419 11.98 29.99 -1.40
C SER A 419 12.04 30.17 0.11
N SER A 420 13.02 29.53 0.73
CA SER A 420 13.41 29.73 2.13
C SER A 420 14.92 29.90 2.19
N GLN A 421 15.38 30.83 3.03
CA GLN A 421 16.79 31.15 3.21
C GLN A 421 17.16 31.02 4.68
N ALA A 422 18.39 30.56 4.93
CA ALA A 422 18.96 30.56 6.27
C ALA A 422 19.06 32.01 6.77
N VAL A 423 18.85 32.20 8.07
CA VAL A 423 19.03 33.51 8.70
C VAL A 423 20.48 33.65 9.15
N ALA A 424 21.22 34.58 8.55
CA ALA A 424 22.57 34.92 9.00
C ALA A 424 22.51 35.77 10.28
N LYS A 425 23.30 35.42 11.31
CA LYS A 425 23.51 36.29 12.47
C LYS A 425 24.76 37.13 12.21
N ASN A 426 24.62 38.45 12.21
CA ASN A 426 25.70 39.41 11.90
C ASN A 426 26.37 39.15 10.54
N GLY A 427 25.61 38.74 9.53
CA GLY A 427 26.13 38.43 8.19
C GLY A 427 26.93 37.13 8.08
N ILE A 428 27.00 36.33 9.16
CA ILE A 428 27.69 35.04 9.18
C ILE A 428 26.65 33.91 9.29
N TYR A 429 26.77 32.94 8.39
CA TYR A 429 26.05 31.68 8.48
C TYR A 429 26.81 30.73 9.39
N THR A 430 26.31 30.53 10.61
CA THR A 430 26.88 29.55 11.54
C THR A 430 26.40 28.16 11.18
N LYS A 431 27.33 27.20 11.13
CA LYS A 431 26.99 25.78 10.96
C LYS A 431 26.04 25.34 12.07
N ALA A 432 24.97 24.63 11.72
CA ALA A 432 24.06 24.05 12.70
C ALA A 432 24.84 23.14 13.67
N SER A 433 24.66 23.36 14.97
CA SER A 433 25.35 22.66 16.06
C SER A 433 24.36 21.89 16.94
N ALA A 434 24.79 20.79 17.54
CA ALA A 434 23.95 20.00 18.45
C ALA A 434 23.28 20.89 19.52
N PRO A 435 21.94 20.85 19.66
CA PRO A 435 21.27 21.62 20.71
C PRO A 435 21.60 21.09 22.10
N GLN A 436 21.44 21.96 23.10
CA GLN A 436 21.25 21.50 24.48
C GLN A 436 19.93 20.74 24.55
N MET A 437 19.98 19.48 24.98
CA MET A 437 18.82 18.61 25.08
C MET A 437 18.94 17.61 26.22
N SER A 438 17.80 17.10 26.69
CA SER A 438 17.69 15.91 27.55
C SER A 438 16.65 14.95 26.95
N ALA A 439 16.92 13.65 27.04
CA ALA A 439 16.00 12.60 26.59
C ALA A 439 16.00 11.49 27.65
N VAL A 440 14.88 11.33 28.35
CA VAL A 440 14.76 10.43 29.50
C VAL A 440 13.53 9.55 29.34
N GLU A 441 13.70 8.25 29.48
CA GLU A 441 12.59 7.32 29.60
C GLU A 441 12.20 7.12 31.07
N GLN A 442 10.92 7.34 31.38
CA GLN A 442 10.37 7.02 32.70
C GLN A 442 8.91 6.59 32.57
N GLY A 443 8.55 5.47 33.19
CA GLY A 443 7.16 5.01 33.25
C GLY A 443 6.51 4.75 31.87
N GLY A 444 7.28 4.31 30.87
CA GLY A 444 6.76 4.06 29.52
C GLY A 444 6.52 5.33 28.69
N VAL A 445 7.13 6.45 29.08
CA VAL A 445 7.11 7.72 28.35
C VAL A 445 8.54 8.19 28.10
N LEU A 446 8.85 8.52 26.84
CA LEU A 446 10.05 9.26 26.49
C LEU A 446 9.76 10.75 26.66
N THR A 447 10.49 11.41 27.54
CA THR A 447 10.46 12.87 27.70
C THR A 447 11.70 13.46 27.04
N VAL A 448 11.49 14.29 26.01
CA VAL A 448 12.57 15.06 25.36
C VAL A 448 12.37 16.53 25.68
N GLN A 449 13.42 17.20 26.14
CA GLN A 449 13.46 18.66 26.29
C GLN A 449 14.62 19.20 25.45
N TRP A 450 14.40 20.30 24.73
CA TRP A 450 15.42 20.87 23.83
C TRP A 450 15.27 22.38 23.68
N ASP A 451 16.33 23.02 23.19
CA ASP A 451 16.30 24.42 22.79
C ASP A 451 15.42 24.64 21.54
N ALA A 452 14.14 24.91 21.78
CA ALA A 452 13.17 25.21 20.74
C ALA A 452 13.27 26.63 20.17
N GLN A 453 14.08 27.52 20.75
CA GLN A 453 14.35 28.82 20.15
C GLN A 453 15.30 28.69 18.97
N THR A 454 16.32 27.84 19.09
CA THR A 454 17.24 27.53 18.00
C THR A 454 16.67 26.48 17.04
N TYR A 455 15.99 25.45 17.57
CA TYR A 455 15.43 24.36 16.77
C TYR A 455 13.94 24.16 17.07
N PRO A 456 13.03 24.88 16.38
CA PRO A 456 11.61 24.84 16.69
C PRO A 456 10.94 23.48 16.45
N TYR A 457 11.60 22.57 15.73
CA TYR A 457 11.04 21.28 15.30
C TYR A 457 11.93 20.11 15.73
N LEU A 458 11.30 19.01 16.14
CA LEU A 458 11.95 17.74 16.49
C LEU A 458 11.23 16.57 15.81
N MET A 459 12.01 15.72 15.13
CA MET A 459 11.60 14.37 14.71
C MET A 459 12.24 13.34 15.64
N VAL A 460 11.46 12.35 16.10
CA VAL A 460 11.95 11.23 16.91
C VAL A 460 11.69 9.92 16.17
N THR A 461 12.77 9.16 15.94
CA THR A 461 12.71 7.82 15.34
C THR A 461 13.35 6.81 16.28
N HIS A 462 12.65 5.71 16.55
CA HIS A 462 13.28 4.54 17.18
C HIS A 462 13.97 3.70 16.13
N VAL A 463 15.22 3.30 16.38
CA VAL A 463 16.03 2.46 15.50
C VAL A 463 16.46 1.21 16.26
N GLY A 464 15.74 0.11 16.02
CA GLY A 464 16.07 -1.25 16.45
C GLY A 464 16.33 -2.15 15.24
N ASP A 465 15.67 -3.32 15.19
CA ASP A 465 15.64 -4.19 14.00
C ASP A 465 15.02 -3.49 12.77
N LYS A 466 14.19 -2.47 13.05
CA LYS A 466 13.54 -1.60 12.08
C LYS A 466 13.61 -0.16 12.55
N ARG A 467 13.38 0.76 11.63
CA ARG A 467 13.19 2.19 11.92
C ARG A 467 11.69 2.44 12.10
N SER A 468 11.32 3.18 13.14
CA SER A 468 9.93 3.56 13.41
C SER A 468 9.89 5.03 13.84
N THR A 469 9.40 5.90 12.97
CA THR A 469 9.31 7.33 13.20
C THR A 469 8.04 7.61 14.01
N LEU A 470 8.23 8.03 15.25
CA LEU A 470 7.15 8.14 16.23
C LEU A 470 6.44 9.50 16.17
N ILE A 471 7.18 10.54 15.75
CA ILE A 471 6.70 11.91 15.56
C ILE A 471 7.66 12.66 14.63
N VAL A 472 7.13 13.51 13.74
CA VAL A 472 7.92 14.21 12.70
C VAL A 472 8.20 15.68 13.05
N ASP A 473 7.18 16.45 13.46
CA ASP A 473 7.31 17.91 13.69
C ASP A 473 6.88 18.32 15.11
N ALA A 474 7.44 17.68 16.13
CA ALA A 474 7.21 18.09 17.53
C ALA A 474 7.72 19.52 17.78
N LYS A 475 6.98 20.33 18.53
CA LYS A 475 7.28 21.74 18.82
C LYS A 475 7.24 22.02 20.32
N GLY A 476 7.67 23.23 20.70
CA GLY A 476 7.45 23.77 22.05
C GLY A 476 8.53 23.42 23.08
N GLY A 477 9.62 22.77 22.68
CA GLY A 477 10.80 22.55 23.54
C GLY A 477 10.63 21.45 24.59
N LYS A 478 9.45 20.81 24.65
CA LYS A 478 9.18 19.65 25.48
C LYS A 478 8.22 18.70 24.75
N LEU A 479 8.61 17.44 24.69
CA LEU A 479 7.83 16.35 24.12
C LEU A 479 7.66 15.28 25.19
N GLN A 480 6.43 14.83 25.41
CA GLN A 480 6.11 13.63 26.18
C GLN A 480 5.48 12.63 25.24
N LEU A 481 6.25 11.61 24.88
CA LEU A 481 5.87 10.62 23.89
C LEU A 481 5.65 9.28 24.59
N PRO A 482 4.40 8.77 24.66
CA PRO A 482 4.16 7.39 25.07
C PRO A 482 4.92 6.44 24.14
N ILE A 483 5.69 5.50 24.70
CA ILE A 483 6.50 4.54 23.94
C ILE A 483 5.94 3.12 24.02
N GLN A 484 4.64 3.00 24.31
CA GLN A 484 3.92 1.74 24.22
C GLN A 484 3.97 1.22 22.77
N GLY A 485 4.34 -0.05 22.61
CA GLY A 485 4.49 -0.67 21.28
C GLY A 485 5.83 -0.39 20.59
N VAL A 486 6.68 0.48 21.14
CA VAL A 486 8.05 0.69 20.63
C VAL A 486 8.95 -0.43 21.21
N PRO A 487 9.71 -1.21 20.41
CA PRO A 487 10.53 -2.32 20.89
C PRO A 487 11.66 -1.91 21.85
N ALA A 488 11.87 -2.64 22.95
CA ALA A 488 12.95 -2.38 23.89
C ALA A 488 14.35 -2.44 23.24
N GLY A 489 15.30 -1.68 23.77
CA GLY A 489 16.66 -1.57 23.23
C GLY A 489 16.74 -0.71 21.95
N GLY A 490 17.88 -0.78 21.26
CA GLY A 490 18.18 0.07 20.11
C GLY A 490 18.57 1.49 20.52
N ARG A 491 18.18 2.47 19.72
CA ARG A 491 18.46 3.89 19.98
C ARG A 491 17.34 4.80 19.45
N TYR A 492 17.19 5.96 20.05
CA TYR A 492 16.47 7.08 19.48
C TYR A 492 17.38 7.90 18.58
N GLU A 493 16.89 8.17 17.38
CA GLU A 493 17.42 9.19 16.50
C GLU A 493 16.55 10.44 16.65
N LEU A 494 17.15 11.52 17.14
CA LEU A 494 16.53 12.82 17.41
C LEU A 494 17.03 13.81 16.37
N SER A 495 16.17 14.25 15.45
CA SER A 495 16.50 15.25 14.44
C SER A 495 15.87 16.59 14.79
N PHE A 496 16.71 17.51 15.26
CA PHE A 496 16.36 18.88 15.59
C PHE A 496 16.49 19.77 14.36
N SER A 497 15.47 20.55 14.03
CA SER A 497 15.42 21.35 12.80
C SER A 497 15.04 22.80 13.08
N ASP A 498 15.74 23.71 12.40
CA ASP A 498 15.45 25.15 12.40
C ASP A 498 14.43 25.54 11.32
N GLY A 499 13.96 24.57 10.52
CA GLY A 499 13.16 24.78 9.31
C GLY A 499 13.89 24.42 8.03
N LEU A 500 15.21 24.65 7.97
CA LEU A 500 16.03 24.51 6.77
C LEU A 500 17.27 23.62 7.00
N ASN A 501 17.89 23.71 8.16
CA ASN A 501 18.98 22.86 8.60
C ASN A 501 18.50 21.94 9.72
N ALA A 502 19.08 20.75 9.77
CA ALA A 502 18.78 19.77 10.80
C ALA A 502 20.06 19.16 11.38
N VAL A 503 20.04 18.94 12.69
CA VAL A 503 21.10 18.24 13.42
C VAL A 503 20.52 16.97 14.03
N ARG A 504 21.19 15.85 13.77
CA ARG A 504 20.80 14.53 14.22
C ARG A 504 21.65 14.13 15.43
N ILE A 505 21.00 13.65 16.48
CA ILE A 505 21.64 13.10 17.68
C ILE A 505 21.09 11.70 17.91
N GLU A 506 21.97 10.76 18.25
CA GLU A 506 21.56 9.42 18.66
C GLU A 506 21.64 9.28 20.18
N GLN A 507 20.58 8.76 20.80
CA GLN A 507 20.48 8.48 22.22
C GLN A 507 20.15 7.00 22.41
N LYS A 508 20.94 6.28 23.19
CA LYS A 508 20.64 4.87 23.49
C LYS A 508 19.29 4.75 24.22
N ARG A 509 18.50 3.74 23.84
CA ARG A 509 17.29 3.35 24.56
C ARG A 509 17.61 2.34 25.65
#